data_AF-A0A558NLS3-F1
#
_entry.id   AF-A0A558NLS3-F1
#
_cell.length_a   1.000
_cell.length_b   1.000
_cell.length_c   1.000
_cell.angle_alpha   90.00
_cell.angle_beta   90.00
_cell.angle_gamma   90.00
#
_symmetry.space_group_name_H-M   'P 1'
#
loop_
_entity.id
_entity.type
_entity.pdbx_description
1 polymer ?
#
loop_
_entity_poly.entity_id
_entity_poly.type
_entity_poly.pdbx_seq_one_letter_code
_entity_poly.pdbx_strand_id
1 'polypeptide(L)' 'MQDRPHRKHAQRIVQNFRNELGQDLSDKIGDYHFGSLEVLIESALNTVVMSAMNDTVTDIEQLLKLAQKRAKG' A
#
# COMPACT_ATOMS: atom_id res chain seq x y z
N MET A 1 6.01 -13.39 14.23
CA MET A 1 5.01 -13.12 13.18
C MET A 1 5.25 -11.69 12.70
N GLN A 2 5.72 -11.49 11.46
CA GLN A 2 5.88 -10.14 10.92
C GLN A 2 4.49 -9.50 10.80
N ASP A 3 4.29 -8.41 11.53
CA ASP A 3 3.11 -7.58 11.40
C ASP A 3 3.13 -6.99 9.98
N ARG A 4 2.13 -7.33 9.16
CA ARG A 4 2.00 -6.82 7.80
C ARG A 4 1.06 -5.61 7.86
N PRO A 5 1.58 -4.37 7.98
CA PRO A 5 0.76 -3.20 8.29
C PRO A 5 -0.33 -2.94 7.23
N HIS A 6 -0.11 -3.38 5.99
CA HIS A 6 -1.03 -3.17 4.87
C HIS A 6 -2.05 -4.31 4.68
N ARG A 7 -1.85 -5.47 5.33
CA ARG A 7 -2.72 -6.64 5.17
C ARG A 7 -4.16 -6.38 5.59
N LYS A 8 -4.36 -5.73 6.74
CA LYS A 8 -5.72 -5.38 7.23
C LYS A 8 -6.45 -4.43 6.29
N HIS A 9 -5.72 -3.55 5.61
CA HIS A 9 -6.30 -2.59 4.69
C HIS A 9 -6.69 -3.27 3.38
N ALA A 10 -5.81 -4.10 2.81
CA ALA A 10 -6.11 -4.92 1.64
C ALA A 10 -7.32 -5.85 1.88
N GLN A 11 -7.36 -6.52 3.03
CA GLN A 11 -8.50 -7.35 3.45
C GLN A 11 -9.81 -6.57 3.48
N ARG A 12 -9.81 -5.35 4.03
CA ARG A 12 -11.02 -4.52 4.07
C ARG A 12 -11.51 -4.14 2.68
N ILE A 13 -10.60 -3.80 1.76
CA ILE A 13 -10.95 -3.46 0.37
C ILE A 13 -11.57 -4.67 -0.33
N VAL A 14 -10.93 -5.84 -0.22
CA VAL A 14 -11.44 -7.07 -0.85
C VAL A 14 -12.77 -7.51 -0.24
N GLN A 15 -12.94 -7.37 1.08
CA GLN A 15 -14.20 -7.71 1.73
C GLN A 15 -15.34 -6.80 1.27
N ASN A 16 -15.09 -5.49 1.13
CA ASN A 16 -16.10 -4.57 0.59
C ASN A 16 -16.47 -4.92 -0.85
N PHE A 17 -15.48 -5.21 -1.69
CA PHE A 17 -15.70 -5.65 -3.06
C PHE A 17 -16.52 -6.95 -3.12
N ARG A 18 -16.19 -7.94 -2.28
CA ARG A 18 -16.96 -9.18 -2.15
C ARG A 18 -18.40 -8.92 -1.75
N ASN A 19 -18.63 -8.01 -0.80
CA ASN A 19 -19.98 -7.65 -0.36
C ASN A 19 -20.79 -6.98 -1.49
N GLU A 20 -20.17 -6.12 -2.30
CA GLU A 20 -20.82 -5.45 -3.44
C GLU A 20 -21.20 -6.41 -4.57
N LEU A 21 -20.44 -7.48 -4.79
CA LEU A 21 -20.76 -8.50 -5.79
C LEU A 21 -21.97 -9.37 -5.41
N GLY A 22 -22.31 -9.41 -4.13
CA GLY A 22 -23.32 -10.31 -3.59
C GLY A 22 -22.84 -11.77 -3.47
N GLN A 23 -23.61 -12.56 -2.72
CA GLN A 23 -23.24 -13.92 -2.30
C GLN A 23 -23.08 -14.87 -3.50
N ASP A 24 -24.07 -14.89 -4.41
CA ASP A 24 -24.12 -15.80 -5.56
C ASP A 24 -22.90 -15.69 -6.48
N LEU A 25 -22.43 -14.46 -6.72
CA LEU A 25 -21.28 -14.22 -7.58
C LEU A 25 -19.97 -14.46 -6.83
N SER A 26 -19.92 -14.08 -5.55
CA SER A 26 -18.78 -14.34 -4.68
C SER A 26 -18.50 -15.83 -4.54
N ASP A 27 -19.53 -16.66 -4.43
CA ASP A 27 -19.39 -18.11 -4.28
C ASP A 27 -18.92 -18.77 -5.59
N LYS A 28 -19.31 -18.22 -6.75
CA LYS A 28 -18.80 -18.66 -8.07
C LYS A 28 -17.33 -18.31 -8.29
N ILE A 29 -16.90 -17.16 -7.76
CA ILE A 29 -15.49 -16.73 -7.81
C ILE A 29 -14.66 -17.57 -6.84
N GLY A 30 -15.14 -17.78 -5.62
CA GLY A 30 -14.48 -18.60 -4.62
C GLY A 30 -13.31 -17.91 -3.91
N ASP A 31 -13.02 -18.38 -2.70
CA ASP A 31 -12.12 -17.71 -1.75
C ASP A 31 -10.67 -17.60 -2.24
N TYR A 32 -10.21 -18.53 -3.08
CA TYR A 32 -8.85 -18.50 -3.62
C TYR A 32 -8.57 -17.23 -4.45
N HIS A 33 -9.52 -16.81 -5.27
CA HIS A 33 -9.36 -15.62 -6.11
C HIS A 33 -9.40 -14.34 -5.28
N PHE A 34 -10.23 -14.28 -4.24
CA PHE A 34 -10.24 -13.16 -3.30
C PHE A 34 -8.95 -13.09 -2.48
N GLY A 35 -8.42 -14.23 -2.00
CA GLY A 35 -7.12 -14.26 -1.33
C GLY A 35 -5.97 -13.81 -2.24
N SER A 36 -6.02 -14.17 -3.53
CA SER A 36 -5.05 -13.67 -4.53
C SER A 36 -5.18 -12.16 -4.74
N LEU A 37 -6.41 -11.64 -4.79
CA LEU A 37 -6.68 -10.21 -4.89
C LEU A 37 -6.18 -9.43 -3.66
N GLU A 38 -6.34 -9.99 -2.45
CA GLU A 38 -5.80 -9.38 -1.23
C GLU A 38 -4.28 -9.20 -1.31
N VAL A 39 -3.55 -10.22 -1.80
CA VAL A 39 -2.09 -10.16 -1.96
C VAL A 39 -1.69 -9.13 -3.01
N LEU A 40 -2.42 -9.05 -4.13
CA LEU A 40 -2.15 -8.05 -5.18
C LEU A 40 -2.35 -6.63 -4.65
N ILE A 41 -3.44 -6.38 -3.92
CA ILE A 41 -3.72 -5.06 -3.32
C ILE A 41 -2.69 -4.72 -2.24
N GLU A 42 -2.34 -5.67 -1.38
CA GLU A 42 -1.27 -5.50 -0.39
C GLU A 42 0.05 -5.09 -1.05
N SER A 43 0.42 -5.75 -2.15
CA SER A 43 1.67 -5.48 -2.88
C SER A 43 1.64 -4.10 -3.55
N ALA A 44 0.50 -3.70 -4.11
CA ALA A 44 0.32 -2.38 -4.72
C ALA A 44 0.42 -1.26 -3.68
N LEU A 45 -0.25 -1.41 -2.54
CA LEU A 45 -0.18 -0.45 -1.42
C LEU A 45 1.25 -0.30 -0.92
N ASN A 46 1.97 -1.41 -0.74
CA ASN A 46 3.36 -1.38 -0.30
C ASN A 46 4.27 -0.65 -1.30
N THR A 47 4.08 -0.90 -2.60
CA THR A 47 4.84 -0.23 -3.66
C THR A 47 4.64 1.29 -3.64
N VAL A 48 3.39 1.74 -3.55
CA VAL A 48 3.05 3.17 -3.52
C VAL A 48 3.62 3.85 -2.27
N VAL A 49 3.49 3.21 -1.09
CA VAL A 49 4.02 3.74 0.17
C VAL A 49 5.55 3.84 0.11
N MET A 50 6.24 2.82 -0.42
CA MET A 50 7.70 2.87 -0.59
C MET A 50 8.14 3.99 -1.52
N SER A 51 7.40 4.23 -2.62
CA SER A 51 7.68 5.35 -3.53
C SER A 51 7.55 6.69 -2.81
N ALA A 52 6.44 6.93 -2.11
CA ALA A 52 6.21 8.17 -1.38
C ALA A 52 7.25 8.43 -0.28
N MET A 53 7.69 7.38 0.42
CA MET A 53 8.79 7.47 1.37
C MET A 53 10.11 7.85 0.70
N ASN A 54 10.43 7.25 -0.46
CA ASN A 54 11.66 7.55 -1.19
C ASN A 54 11.68 9.00 -1.70
N ASP A 55 10.55 9.50 -2.19
CA ASP A 55 10.39 10.89 -2.60
C ASP A 55 10.59 11.84 -1.42
N THR A 56 9.98 11.52 -0.27
CA THR A 56 10.15 12.30 0.96
C THR A 56 11.60 12.34 1.44
N VAL A 57 12.31 11.20 1.40
CA VAL A 57 13.74 11.14 1.74
C VAL A 57 14.55 12.03 0.80
N THR A 58 14.26 11.97 -0.49
CA THR A 58 14.92 12.82 -1.50
C THR A 58 14.71 14.31 -1.20
N ASP A 59 13.49 14.71 -0.85
CA ASP A 59 13.18 16.09 -0.48
C ASP A 59 13.94 16.54 0.77
N ILE A 60 14.00 15.68 1.80
CA ILE A 60 14.78 15.95 3.02
C ILE A 60 16.27 16.14 2.69
N GLU A 61 16.85 15.28 1.85
CA GLU A 61 18.25 15.43 1.43
C GLU A 61 18.51 16.74 0.69
N GLN A 62 17.58 17.17 -0.17
CA GLN A 62 17.68 18.45 -0.87
C GLN A 62 17.60 19.62 0.11
N LEU A 63 16.67 19.59 1.06
CA LEU A 63 16.53 20.61 2.10
C LEU A 63 17.79 20.72 2.97
N LEU A 64 18.39 19.59 3.34
CA LEU A 64 19.66 19.56 4.10
C LEU A 64 20.81 20.15 3.29
N LYS A 65 20.94 19.81 1.99
CA LYS A 65 21.95 20.40 1.10
C LYS A 65 21.80 21.91 0.98
N LEU A 66 20.57 22.41 0.88
CA LEU A 66 20.28 23.84 0.84
C LEU A 66 20.63 24.53 2.16
N ALA A 67 20.27 23.94 3.31
CA ALA A 67 20.60 24.47 4.62
C ALA A 67 22.12 24.56 4.84
N GLN A 68 22.87 23.53 4.45
CA GLN A 68 24.34 23.53 4.52
C GLN A 68 24.97 24.60 3.63
N LYS A 69 24.45 24.82 2.41
CA LYS A 69 24.90 25.90 1.53
C LYS A 69 24.67 27.27 2.16
N ARG A 70 23.50 27.49 2.78
CA ARG A 70 23.17 28.75 3.47
C ARG A 70 24.04 29.00 4.70
N ALA A 71 24.41 27.95 5.44
CA ALA A 71 25.25 28.07 6.63
C ALA A 71 26.73 28.36 6.31
N LYS A 72 27.17 28.16 5.06
CA LYS A 72 28.54 28.42 4.60
C LYS A 72 28.68 29.74 3.82
N GLY A 73 27.56 30.40 3.51
CA GLY A 73 27.50 31.67 2.79
C GLY A 73 27.28 32.87 3.71
#